data_AF-A0A3D5WMX1-F1
#
_entry.id   AF-A0A3D5WMX1-F1
#
_cell.length_a   1.000
_cell.length_b   1.000
_cell.length_c   1.000
_cell.angle_alpha   90.00
_cell.angle_beta   90.00
_cell.angle_gamma   90.00
#
_symmetry.space_group_name_H-M   'P 1'
#
loop_
_entity.id
_entity.type
_entity.pdbx_description
1 polymer ?
#
loop_
_entity_poly.entity_id
_entity_poly.type
_entity_poly.pdbx_seq_one_letter_code
_entity_poly.pdbx_strand_id
1 'polypeptide(L)'
;RVAEIGVEIARVNIADFDAIYSGELLSSIRAEYSGSVPDGASWLVITDCPWAAYVEFGTGVVGQESPHPDTSIVGWKYDMNQHGDMGWYYFKDGEWHWTKGMPSRPFLYQTGMDLRERIEEIAREVFAGA
;
A
#
# COMPACT_ATOMS: atom_id res chain seq x y z
N ARG A 1 -12.21 10.63 -11.83
CA ARG A 1 -12.36 11.29 -10.51
C ARG A 1 -12.05 10.41 -9.30
N VAL A 2 -12.86 9.41 -8.93
CA VAL A 2 -12.60 8.58 -7.70
C VAL A 2 -11.19 7.99 -7.68
N ALA A 3 -10.76 7.39 -8.79
CA ALA A 3 -9.43 6.80 -8.90
C ALA A 3 -8.28 7.83 -8.85
N GLU A 4 -8.49 9.05 -9.36
CA GLU A 4 -7.49 10.14 -9.26
C GLU A 4 -7.30 10.56 -7.81
N ILE A 5 -8.41 10.76 -7.08
CA ILE A 5 -8.39 11.05 -5.64
C ILE A 5 -7.72 9.90 -4.88
N GLY A 6 -7.98 8.65 -5.29
CA GLY A 6 -7.31 7.48 -4.72
C GLY A 6 -5.79 7.51 -4.89
N VAL A 7 -5.28 7.94 -6.04
CA VAL A 7 -3.84 8.13 -6.26
C VAL A 7 -3.26 9.22 -5.35
N GLU A 8 -3.99 10.33 -5.19
CA GLU A 8 -3.57 11.43 -4.31
C GLU A 8 -3.51 10.98 -2.84
N ILE A 9 -4.57 10.31 -2.35
CA ILE A 9 -4.65 9.78 -0.99
C ILE A 9 -3.54 8.74 -0.76
N ALA A 10 -3.32 7.81 -1.70
CA ALA A 10 -2.26 6.82 -1.56
C ALA A 10 -0.87 7.45 -1.43
N ARG A 11 -0.60 8.55 -2.15
CA ARG A 11 0.65 9.29 -2.03
C ARG A 11 0.79 9.99 -0.68
N VAL A 12 -0.30 10.54 -0.15
CA VAL A 12 -0.33 11.12 1.21
C VAL A 12 -0.07 10.04 2.24
N ASN A 13 -0.79 8.92 2.17
CA ASN A 13 -0.61 7.79 3.09
C ASN A 13 0.83 7.24 3.06
N ILE A 14 1.47 7.14 1.88
CA ILE A 14 2.89 6.76 1.78
C ILE A 14 3.79 7.75 2.54
N ALA A 15 3.52 9.06 2.44
CA ALA A 15 4.29 10.07 3.16
C ALA A 15 4.04 10.00 4.69
N ASP A 16 2.78 9.86 5.10
CA ASP A 16 2.38 9.81 6.51
C ASP A 16 2.93 8.58 7.24
N PHE A 17 3.00 7.43 6.55
CA PHE A 17 3.62 6.22 7.07
C PHE A 17 5.16 6.23 6.99
N ASP A 18 5.78 7.33 6.54
CA ASP A 18 7.22 7.43 6.30
C ASP A 18 7.75 6.30 5.38
N ALA A 19 6.94 5.92 4.39
CA ALA A 19 7.21 4.86 3.41
C ALA A 19 8.06 5.34 2.22
N ILE A 20 8.91 6.35 2.43
CA ILE A 20 9.71 6.98 1.38
C ILE A 20 11.17 6.53 1.53
N TYR A 21 11.59 5.59 0.67
CA TYR A 21 12.99 5.17 0.56
C TYR A 21 13.70 5.87 -0.61
N SER A 22 13.55 5.35 -1.84
CA SER A 22 14.09 5.95 -3.06
C SER A 22 13.14 6.94 -3.74
N GLY A 23 11.91 7.06 -3.24
CA GLY A 23 10.80 7.74 -3.92
C GLY A 23 10.10 6.91 -5.01
N GLU A 24 10.64 5.75 -5.39
CA GLU A 24 10.08 4.89 -6.44
C GLU A 24 8.64 4.48 -6.12
N LEU A 25 8.38 4.04 -4.89
CA LEU A 25 7.04 3.66 -4.43
C LEU A 25 6.05 4.82 -4.64
N LEU A 26 6.39 6.02 -4.16
CA LEU A 26 5.58 7.22 -4.30
C LEU A 26 5.30 7.56 -5.78
N SER A 27 6.33 7.52 -6.63
CA SER A 27 6.21 7.83 -8.06
C SER A 27 5.45 6.78 -8.86
N SER A 28 5.43 5.53 -8.40
CA SER A 28 4.81 4.40 -9.10
C SER A 28 3.29 4.30 -8.90
N ILE A 29 2.72 5.06 -7.95
CA ILE A 29 1.27 5.04 -7.71
C ILE A 29 0.54 5.66 -8.89
N ARG A 30 -0.36 4.86 -9.49
CA ARG A 30 -1.18 5.26 -10.65
C ARG A 30 -2.56 4.64 -10.62
N ALA A 31 -3.48 5.26 -11.34
CA ALA A 31 -4.78 4.69 -11.64
C ALA A 31 -4.70 3.89 -12.95
N GLU A 32 -5.32 2.72 -12.99
CA GLU A 32 -5.44 1.87 -14.17
C GLU A 32 -6.91 1.55 -14.44
N TYR A 33 -7.33 1.70 -15.69
CA TYR A 33 -8.66 1.29 -16.13
C TYR A 33 -8.75 -0.24 -16.15
N SER A 34 -9.72 -0.82 -15.42
CA SER A 34 -9.87 -2.27 -15.30
C SER A 34 -11.07 -2.85 -16.05
N GLY A 35 -11.94 -2.00 -16.59
CA GLY A 35 -13.03 -2.44 -17.46
C GLY A 35 -14.27 -1.56 -17.40
N SER A 36 -15.25 -1.85 -18.25
CA SER A 36 -16.56 -1.21 -18.21
C SER A 36 -17.47 -1.97 -17.26
N VAL A 37 -18.33 -1.25 -16.54
CA VAL A 37 -19.44 -1.83 -15.78
C VAL A 37 -20.74 -1.22 -16.31
N PRO A 38 -21.92 -1.84 -16.10
CA PRO A 38 -23.18 -1.19 -16.40
C PRO A 38 -23.20 0.21 -15.76
N ASP A 39 -23.48 1.23 -16.58
CA ASP A 39 -23.54 2.64 -16.20
C ASP A 39 -22.22 3.26 -15.71
N GLY A 40 -21.07 2.67 -16.03
CA GLY A 40 -19.80 3.29 -15.68
C GLY A 40 -18.52 2.53 -16.07
N ALA A 41 -17.46 2.80 -15.32
CA ALA A 41 -16.14 2.25 -15.51
C ALA A 41 -15.54 1.82 -14.17
N SER A 42 -14.83 0.70 -14.18
CA SER A 42 -14.01 0.23 -13.07
C SER A 42 -12.57 0.68 -13.26
N TRP A 43 -11.96 1.11 -12.15
CA TRP A 43 -10.59 1.60 -12.09
C TRP A 43 -9.90 1.03 -10.85
N LEU A 44 -8.60 0.85 -10.93
CA LEU A 44 -7.75 0.35 -9.86
C LEU A 44 -6.70 1.40 -9.49
N VAL A 45 -6.39 1.54 -8.21
CA VAL A 45 -5.20 2.28 -7.74
C VAL A 45 -4.12 1.25 -7.46
N ILE A 46 -3.02 1.32 -8.19
CA ILE A 46 -1.98 0.29 -8.18
C ILE A 46 -0.58 0.89 -8.13
N THR A 47 0.40 0.03 -7.89
CA THR A 47 1.82 0.34 -7.89
C THR A 47 2.57 -0.77 -8.60
N ASP A 48 3.54 -0.38 -9.43
CA ASP A 48 4.46 -1.32 -10.07
C ASP A 48 5.75 -1.49 -9.25
N CYS A 49 5.83 -0.90 -8.04
CA CYS A 49 6.99 -0.96 -7.18
C CYS A 49 7.17 -2.38 -6.62
N PRO A 50 8.29 -3.08 -6.91
CA PRO A 50 8.44 -4.51 -6.59
C PRO A 50 8.37 -4.83 -5.09
N TRP A 51 8.72 -3.87 -4.23
CA TRP A 51 8.72 -4.06 -2.78
C TRP A 51 7.50 -3.48 -2.07
N ALA A 52 6.51 -2.96 -2.82
CA ALA A 52 5.31 -2.34 -2.25
C ALA A 52 4.57 -3.27 -1.28
N ALA A 53 4.44 -4.56 -1.61
CA ALA A 53 3.77 -5.53 -0.74
C ALA A 53 4.48 -5.69 0.61
N TYR A 54 5.82 -5.66 0.64
CA TYR A 54 6.56 -5.73 1.89
C TYR A 54 6.33 -4.48 2.75
N VAL A 55 6.19 -3.31 2.13
CA VAL A 55 5.87 -2.04 2.82
C VAL A 55 4.44 -2.06 3.36
N GLU A 56 3.47 -2.38 2.50
CA GLU A 56 2.06 -2.47 2.86
C GLU A 56 1.86 -3.39 4.05
N PHE A 57 2.34 -4.63 3.95
CA PHE A 57 2.08 -5.64 4.96
C PHE A 57 3.10 -5.64 6.11
N GLY A 58 4.29 -5.06 5.93
CA GLY A 58 5.39 -5.22 6.87
C GLY A 58 6.08 -6.59 6.75
N THR A 59 7.20 -6.76 7.44
CA THR A 59 8.03 -7.98 7.33
C THR A 59 8.64 -8.39 8.66
N GLY A 60 9.05 -9.66 8.74
CA GLY A 60 9.75 -10.22 9.91
C GLY A 60 8.92 -10.20 11.19
N VAL A 61 9.60 -10.32 12.33
CA VAL A 61 8.98 -10.29 13.66
C VAL A 61 8.39 -8.92 13.98
N VAL A 62 9.02 -7.84 13.50
CA VAL A 62 8.51 -6.48 13.70
C VAL A 62 7.16 -6.28 13.00
N GLY A 63 7.00 -6.79 11.78
CA GLY A 63 5.72 -6.81 11.08
C GLY A 63 4.69 -7.72 11.77
N GLN A 64 5.11 -8.79 12.43
CA GLN A 64 4.22 -9.65 13.21
C GLN A 64 3.66 -8.94 14.44
N GLU A 65 4.48 -8.13 15.12
CA GLU A 65 4.08 -7.32 16.29
C GLU A 65 3.20 -6.11 15.90
N SER A 66 3.37 -5.60 14.68
CA SER A 66 2.56 -4.52 14.11
C SER A 66 2.04 -4.90 12.71
N PRO A 67 1.05 -5.82 12.64
CA PRO A 67 0.60 -6.43 11.40
C PRO A 67 -0.33 -5.55 10.59
N HIS A 68 -0.47 -5.92 9.31
CA HIS A 68 -1.47 -5.34 8.44
C HIS A 68 -2.89 -5.56 9.01
N PRO A 69 -3.81 -4.59 8.89
CA PRO A 69 -5.19 -4.73 9.40
C PRO A 69 -5.95 -5.93 8.81
N ASP A 70 -5.61 -6.32 7.58
CA ASP A 70 -6.17 -7.50 6.93
C ASP A 70 -5.12 -8.27 6.14
N THR A 71 -4.52 -9.29 6.75
CA THR A 71 -3.52 -10.16 6.11
C THR A 71 -4.16 -11.20 5.19
N SER A 72 -5.47 -11.41 5.29
CA SER A 72 -6.18 -12.49 4.58
C SER A 72 -6.33 -12.21 3.09
N ILE A 73 -6.30 -10.93 2.69
CA ILE A 73 -6.40 -10.46 1.29
C ILE A 73 -5.43 -11.21 0.37
N VAL A 74 -4.21 -11.48 0.84
CA VAL A 74 -3.16 -12.17 0.08
C VAL A 74 -2.59 -13.39 0.81
N GLY A 75 -3.16 -13.74 1.96
CA GLY A 75 -2.63 -14.81 2.83
C GLY A 75 -1.22 -14.51 3.35
N TRP A 76 -0.94 -13.25 3.70
CA TRP A 76 0.39 -12.81 4.14
C TRP A 76 0.80 -13.51 5.44
N LYS A 77 2.03 -14.02 5.49
CA LYS A 77 2.58 -14.69 6.67
C LYS A 77 3.88 -14.03 7.08
N TYR A 78 3.94 -13.66 8.36
CA TYR A 78 5.16 -13.13 8.98
C TYR A 78 6.04 -14.27 9.48
N ASP A 79 7.34 -13.99 9.55
CA ASP A 79 8.37 -14.85 10.15
C ASP A 79 8.26 -16.36 9.81
N MET A 80 8.04 -16.70 8.53
CA MET A 80 7.82 -18.09 8.11
C MET A 80 8.98 -19.04 8.45
N ASN A 81 10.18 -18.51 8.66
CA ASN A 81 11.37 -19.28 9.01
C ASN A 81 11.70 -19.24 10.51
N GLN A 82 10.84 -18.63 11.34
CA GLN A 82 11.03 -18.49 12.79
C GLN A 82 12.39 -17.92 13.16
N HIS A 83 12.88 -16.96 12.38
CA HIS A 83 14.12 -16.28 12.69
C HIS A 83 13.96 -15.39 13.93
N GLY A 84 12.72 -14.92 14.20
CA GLY A 84 12.42 -14.08 15.35
C GLY A 84 13.43 -12.94 15.48
N ASP A 85 14.04 -12.85 16.65
CA ASP A 85 15.05 -11.83 16.96
C ASP A 85 16.40 -12.00 16.26
N MET A 86 16.68 -13.14 15.64
CA MET A 86 17.92 -13.33 14.88
C MET A 86 17.95 -12.47 13.61
N GLY A 87 16.76 -12.11 13.09
CA GLY A 87 16.62 -11.35 11.85
C GLY A 87 17.21 -12.06 10.62
N TRP A 88 17.40 -11.31 9.55
CA TRP A 88 18.03 -11.78 8.32
C TRP A 88 19.09 -10.82 7.81
N TYR A 89 20.07 -11.36 7.08
CA TYR A 89 21.08 -10.57 6.37
C TYR A 89 20.75 -10.56 4.88
N TYR A 90 20.97 -9.42 4.22
CA TYR A 90 20.88 -9.31 2.77
C TYR A 90 22.01 -8.41 2.26
N PHE A 91 22.47 -8.65 1.03
CA PHE A 91 23.51 -7.85 0.41
C PHE A 91 22.87 -6.84 -0.55
N LYS A 92 23.16 -5.55 -0.34
CA LYS A 92 22.62 -4.45 -1.17
C LYS A 92 23.61 -3.30 -1.20
N ASP A 93 23.72 -2.64 -2.35
CA ASP A 93 24.58 -1.47 -2.56
C ASP A 93 26.07 -1.72 -2.22
N GLY A 94 26.52 -2.97 -2.37
CA GLY A 94 27.90 -3.38 -2.09
C GLY A 94 28.19 -3.73 -0.62
N GLU A 95 27.18 -3.70 0.25
CA GLU A 95 27.33 -3.94 1.68
C GLU A 95 26.34 -4.99 2.21
N TRP A 96 26.73 -5.65 3.30
CA TRP A 96 25.82 -6.53 4.05
C TRP A 96 24.96 -5.70 4.99
N HIS A 97 23.65 -5.84 4.84
CA HIS A 97 22.63 -5.26 5.71
C HIS A 97 22.03 -6.36 6.59
N TRP A 98 21.56 -5.96 7.76
CA TRP A 98 20.82 -6.82 8.67
C TRP A 98 19.52 -6.14 9.08
N THR A 99 18.43 -6.89 9.19
CA THR A 99 17.17 -6.37 9.72
C THR A 99 16.31 -7.46 10.38
N LYS A 100 15.51 -7.06 11.38
CA LYS A 100 14.44 -7.88 11.98
C LYS A 100 13.11 -7.76 11.24
N GLY A 101 13.08 -7.00 10.14
CA GLY A 101 11.89 -6.62 9.42
C GLY A 101 11.43 -5.20 9.73
N MET A 102 10.18 -4.89 9.40
CA MET A 102 9.60 -3.56 9.58
C MET A 102 8.10 -3.66 9.83
N PRO A 103 7.49 -2.69 10.54
CA PRO A 103 6.05 -2.69 10.78
C PRO A 103 5.27 -2.55 9.47
N SER A 104 4.01 -2.97 9.48
CA SER A 104 3.08 -2.68 8.38
C SER A 104 2.91 -1.17 8.21
N ARG A 105 2.90 -0.72 6.95
CA ARG A 105 2.57 0.64 6.54
C ARG A 105 1.43 0.53 5.53
N PRO A 106 0.18 0.32 5.98
CA PRO A 106 -0.95 -0.11 5.16
C PRO A 106 -1.52 1.02 4.29
N PHE A 107 -0.71 1.56 3.39
CA PHE A 107 -1.00 2.78 2.63
C PHE A 107 -2.12 2.56 1.59
N LEU A 108 -2.17 1.42 0.90
CA LEU A 108 -3.26 1.11 -0.04
C LEU A 108 -4.54 0.70 0.68
N TYR A 109 -4.43 -0.05 1.77
CA TYR A 109 -5.58 -0.39 2.61
C TYR A 109 -6.25 0.87 3.16
N GLN A 110 -5.47 1.79 3.76
CA GLN A 110 -6.01 3.05 4.28
C GLN A 110 -6.62 3.89 3.17
N THR A 111 -5.99 3.92 1.98
CA THR A 111 -6.57 4.58 0.80
C THR A 111 -7.94 4.02 0.44
N GLY A 112 -8.10 2.70 0.48
CA GLY A 112 -9.39 2.05 0.23
C GLY A 112 -10.45 2.41 1.27
N MET A 113 -10.06 2.54 2.54
CA MET A 113 -10.96 2.97 3.62
C MET A 113 -11.37 4.44 3.44
N ASP A 114 -10.42 5.33 3.18
CA ASP A 114 -10.69 6.76 2.99
C ASP A 114 -11.60 7.00 1.77
N LEU A 115 -11.36 6.30 0.66
CA LEU A 115 -12.23 6.37 -0.52
C LEU A 115 -13.65 5.87 -0.21
N ARG A 116 -13.77 4.80 0.58
CA ARG A 116 -15.08 4.27 0.99
C ARG A 116 -15.87 5.27 1.82
N GLU A 117 -15.21 5.98 2.72
CA GLU A 117 -15.85 7.02 3.55
C GLU A 117 -16.24 8.25 2.74
N ARG A 118 -15.44 8.61 1.71
CA ARG A 118 -15.63 9.83 0.91
C ARG A 118 -16.46 9.63 -0.35
N ILE A 119 -16.90 8.41 -0.66
CA ILE A 119 -17.54 8.10 -1.95
C ILE A 119 -18.79 8.94 -2.23
N GLU A 120 -19.61 9.20 -1.22
CA GLU A 120 -20.82 10.02 -1.37
C GLU A 120 -20.50 11.48 -1.65
N GLU A 121 -19.49 12.05 -0.99
CA GLU A 121 -19.03 13.42 -1.21
C GLU A 121 -18.51 13.58 -2.65
N ILE A 122 -17.67 12.65 -3.09
CA ILE A 122 -17.09 12.66 -4.44
C ILE A 122 -18.20 12.52 -5.49
N ALA A 123 -19.17 11.63 -5.27
CA ALA A 123 -20.30 11.48 -6.18
C ALA A 123 -21.11 12.78 -6.29
N ARG A 124 -21.40 13.45 -5.16
CA ARG A 124 -22.10 14.74 -5.17
C ARG A 124 -21.31 15.81 -5.92
N GLU A 125 -19.99 15.92 -5.69
CA GLU A 125 -19.13 16.88 -6.42
C GLU A 125 -19.24 16.66 -7.95
N VAL A 126 -19.11 15.41 -8.39
CA VAL A 126 -19.10 15.06 -9.82
C VAL A 126 -20.46 15.30 -10.48
N PHE A 127 -21.55 14.92 -9.81
CA PHE A 127 -22.89 14.98 -10.40
C PHE A 127 -23.63 16.30 -10.16
N ALA A 128 -23.28 17.08 -9.12
CA ALA A 128 -23.86 18.40 -8.89
C ALA A 128 -23.14 19.51 -9.67
N GLY A 129 -21.90 19.26 -10.11
CA GLY A 129 -21.16 20.15 -11.01
C GLY A 129 -21.42 19.90 -12.50
N ALA A 130 -22.33 18.98 -12.85
CA ALA A 130 -22.69 18.59 -14.22
C ALA A 130 -24.02 19.19 -14.69
#